data_AF-A0A4R0PML2-F1
#
_entry.id   AF-A0A4R0PML2-F1
#
_cell.length_a   1.000
_cell.length_b   1.000
_cell.length_c   1.000
_cell.angle_alpha   90.00
_cell.angle_beta   90.00
_cell.angle_gamma   90.00
#
_symmetry.space_group_name_H-M   'P 1'
#
loop_
_entity.id
_entity.type
_entity.pdbx_description
1 polymer ?
#
loop_
_entity_poly.entity_id
_entity_poly.type
_entity_poly.pdbx_seq_one_letter_code
_entity_poly.pdbx_strand_id
1 'polypeptide(L)' 'MGLLKYAILGAAAIYGFKYVTKKRAVDGKSLIDDLKEKAPGYVDKINNYSEKIRQDYRQTSDLY' A
#
# COMPACT_ATOMS: atom_id res chain seq x y z
N MET A 1 -12.34 -19.29 13.76
CA MET A 1 -12.24 -17.84 14.06
C MET A 1 -11.07 -17.19 13.28
N GLY A 2 -11.16 -17.14 11.94
CA GLY A 2 -10.06 -16.64 11.10
C GLY A 2 -10.53 -15.72 9.97
N LEU A 3 -11.56 -16.13 9.23
CA LEU A 3 -12.04 -15.36 8.09
C LEU A 3 -12.59 -13.97 8.48
N LEU A 4 -13.35 -13.86 9.57
CA LEU A 4 -13.93 -12.58 9.99
C LEU A 4 -12.87 -11.53 10.36
N LYS A 5 -11.79 -11.91 11.06
CA LYS A 5 -10.69 -10.98 11.39
C LYS A 5 -9.99 -10.48 10.13
N TYR A 6 -9.76 -11.35 9.15
CA TYR A 6 -9.13 -10.96 7.88
C TYR A 6 -10.07 -10.09 7.03
N ALA A 7 -11.37 -10.37 7.05
CA ALA A 7 -12.37 -9.53 6.39
C ALA A 7 -12.41 -8.12 6.99
N ILE A 8 -12.38 -8.00 8.32
CA ILE A 8 -12.32 -6.72 9.03
C ILE A 8 -11.03 -5.96 8.69
N LEU A 9 -9.88 -6.64 8.69
CA LEU A 9 -8.60 -6.04 8.31
C LEU A 9 -8.61 -5.57 6.84
N GLY A 10 -9.15 -6.36 5.93
CA GLY A 10 -9.31 -6.00 4.52
C GLY A 10 -10.21 -4.78 4.34
N ALA A 11 -11.35 -4.75 5.04
CA ALA A 11 -12.28 -3.62 5.00
C ALA A 11 -11.63 -2.33 5.55
N ALA A 12 -10.92 -2.42 6.66
CA ALA A 12 -10.19 -1.28 7.25
C ALA A 12 -9.09 -0.77 6.32
N ALA A 13 -8.34 -1.66 5.66
CA ALA A 13 -7.31 -1.29 4.70
C ALA A 13 -7.90 -0.54 3.50
N ILE A 14 -9.01 -1.04 2.92
CA ILE A 14 -9.69 -0.40 1.79
C ILE A 14 -10.25 0.97 2.20
N TYR A 15 -10.90 1.06 3.37
CA TYR A 15 -11.47 2.32 3.84
C TYR A 15 -10.39 3.35 4.15
N GLY A 16 -9.31 2.93 4.81
CA GLY A 16 -8.13 3.75 5.06
C GLY A 16 -7.50 4.23 3.76
N PHE A 17 -7.32 3.32 2.78
CA PHE A 17 -6.79 3.67 1.46
C PHE A 17 -7.67 4.70 0.75
N LYS A 18 -8.99 4.50 0.74
CA LYS A 18 -9.95 5.45 0.17
C LYS A 18 -9.86 6.82 0.85
N TYR A 19 -9.67 6.85 2.16
CA TYR A 19 -9.54 8.10 2.91
C TYR A 19 -8.26 8.85 2.56
N VAL A 20 -7.11 8.17 2.54
CA VAL A 20 -5.82 8.81 2.25
C VAL A 20 -5.65 9.19 0.78
N THR A 21 -6.33 8.52 -0.14
CA THR A 21 -6.37 8.86 -1.58
C THR A 21 -7.45 9.87 -1.93
N LYS A 22 -8.37 10.17 -1.01
CA LYS A 22 -9.42 11.16 -1.25
C LYS A 22 -8.79 12.53 -1.47
N LYS A 23 -9.10 13.13 -2.61
CA LYS A 23 -8.69 14.51 -2.92
C LYS A 23 -9.46 15.50 -2.06
N ARG A 24 -8.74 16.46 -1.49
CA ARG A 24 -9.33 17.56 -0.71
C ARG A 24 -9.87 18.63 -1.67
N ALA A 25 -10.95 19.28 -1.27
CA ALA A 25 -11.55 20.36 -2.06
C ALA A 25 -10.70 21.64 -2.08
N VAL A 26 -9.80 21.82 -1.11
CA VAL A 26 -9.00 23.05 -0.95
C VAL A 26 -7.88 23.18 -1.98
N ASP A 27 -7.21 22.08 -2.32
CA ASP A 27 -5.99 22.07 -3.15
C ASP A 27 -6.00 20.96 -4.21
N GLY A 28 -7.03 20.11 -4.24
CA GLY A 28 -7.13 18.97 -5.16
C GLY A 28 -6.12 17.85 -4.88
N LYS A 29 -5.28 17.97 -3.84
CA LYS A 29 -4.29 16.96 -3.43
C LYS A 29 -4.91 15.99 -2.43
N SER A 30 -4.37 14.78 -2.39
CA SER A 30 -4.70 13.77 -1.38
C SER A 30 -3.59 13.64 -0.33
N LEU A 31 -3.90 13.02 0.81
CA LEU A 31 -2.90 12.79 1.87
C LEU A 31 -1.73 11.93 1.36
N ILE A 32 -1.99 11.00 0.43
CA ILE A 32 -0.92 10.21 -0.18
C ILE A 32 -0.04 11.03 -1.13
N ASP A 33 -0.61 12.04 -1.81
CA ASP A 33 0.17 12.95 -2.66
C ASP A 33 1.12 13.78 -1.79
N ASP A 34 0.63 14.29 -0.65
CA ASP A 34 1.48 15.02 0.31
C ASP A 34 2.60 14.14 0.87
N LEU A 35 2.29 12.88 1.16
CA LEU A 35 3.28 11.92 1.69
C LEU A 35 4.36 11.61 0.64
N LYS A 36 3.95 11.47 -0.62
CA LYS A 36 4.84 11.27 -1.77
C LYS A 36 5.73 12.49 -2.03
N GLU A 37 5.17 13.68 -1.89
CA GLU A 37 5.89 14.95 -2.09
C GLU A 37 6.87 15.24 -0.95
N LYS A 38 6.50 14.98 0.31
CA LYS A 38 7.36 15.21 1.48
C LYS A 38 8.39 14.12 1.72
N ALA A 39 8.12 12.89 1.28
CA ALA A 39 8.90 11.72 1.67
C ALA A 39 9.27 10.82 0.47
N PRO A 40 9.86 11.37 -0.61
CA PRO A 40 10.18 10.60 -1.82
C PRO A 40 11.09 9.39 -1.53
N GLY A 41 12.03 9.52 -0.59
CA GLY A 41 12.93 8.42 -0.21
C GLY A 41 12.23 7.21 0.43
N TYR A 42 11.02 7.37 0.96
CA TYR A 42 10.22 6.23 1.44
C TYR A 42 9.59 5.44 0.29
N VAL A 43 9.25 6.10 -0.81
CA VAL A 43 8.70 5.45 -2.00
C VAL A 43 9.72 4.49 -2.59
N ASP A 44 10.98 4.92 -2.73
CA ASP A 44 12.06 4.07 -3.23
C ASP A 44 12.31 2.86 -2.31
N LYS A 45 12.26 3.07 -0.99
CA LYS A 45 12.42 1.97 -0.02
C LYS A 45 11.28 0.96 -0.07
N ILE A 46 10.04 1.43 -0.23
CA ILE A 46 8.85 0.57 -0.38
C ILE A 46 8.89 -0.19 -1.70
N ASN A 47 9.31 0.45 -2.80
CA ASN A 47 9.45 -0.18 -4.11
C ASN A 47 10.50 -1.29 -4.07
N ASN A 48 11.69 -1.02 -3.53
CA ASN A 48 12.76 -2.02 -3.38
C ASN A 48 12.31 -3.20 -2.51
N TYR A 49 11.58 -2.94 -1.42
CA TYR A 49 11.05 -4.01 -0.56
C TYR A 49 9.99 -4.85 -1.28
N SER A 50 9.10 -4.20 -2.04
CA SER A 50 8.07 -4.88 -2.84
C SER A 50 8.68 -5.71 -3.96
N GLU A 51 9.78 -5.24 -4.55
CA GLU A 51 10.52 -5.96 -5.59
C GLU A 51 11.18 -7.22 -5.03
N LYS A 52 11.79 -7.14 -3.84
CA LYS A 52 12.32 -8.32 -3.13
C LYS A 52 11.24 -9.38 -2.88
N ILE A 53 10.09 -8.97 -2.34
CA ILE A 53 8.96 -9.89 -2.12
C ILE A 53 8.52 -10.56 -3.42
N ARG A 54 8.46 -9.80 -4.54
CA ARG A 54 8.11 -10.36 -5.85
C ARG A 54 9.16 -11.36 -6.35
N GLN A 55 10.44 -11.05 -6.16
CA GLN A 55 11.53 -11.96 -6.52
C GLN A 55 11.46 -13.26 -5.71
N ASP A 56 11.28 -13.17 -4.40
CA ASP A 56 11.12 -14.34 -3.52
C ASP A 56 9.91 -15.19 -3.93
N TYR A 57 8.79 -14.54 -4.25
CA TYR A 57 7.58 -15.24 -4.69
C TYR A 57 7.77 -15.95 -6.03
N ARG A 58 8.43 -15.29 -7.00
CA ARG A 58 8.75 -15.89 -8.31
C ARG A 58 9.71 -17.08 -8.17
N GLN A 59 10.77 -16.93 -7.37
CA GLN A 59 11.69 -18.04 -7.09
C GLN A 59 10.96 -19.24 -6.48
N THR A 60 10.02 -18.99 -5.57
CA THR A 60 9.25 -20.07 -4.94
C THR A 60 8.26 -20.71 -5.91
N SER A 61 7.67 -19.94 -6.83
CA SER A 61 6.75 -20.47 -7.86
C SER A 61 7.45 -21.19 -9.00
N ASP A 62 8.69 -20.82 -9.33
CA ASP A 62 9.50 -21.51 -10.36
C ASP A 62 10.09 -22.85 -9.84
N LEU A 63 10.04 -23.09 -8.52
CA LEU A 63 10.50 -24.32 -7.86
C LEU A 63 9.41 -25.41 -7.70
N TYR A 64 8.15 -25.13 -8.09
CA TYR A 64 7.00 -26.03 -7.97
C TYR A 64 6.26 -26.24 -9.29
#